data_AF-A0A7Z0GPR5-F1
#
_entry.id   AF-A0A7Z0GPR5-F1
#
_cell.length_a   1.000
_cell.length_b   1.000
_cell.length_c   1.000
_cell.angle_alpha   90.00
_cell.angle_beta   90.00
_cell.angle_gamma   90.00
#
_symmetry.space_group_name_H-M   'P 1'
#
loop_
_entity.id
_entity.type
_entity.pdbx_description
1 polymer ?
#
loop_
_entity_poly.entity_id
_entity_poly.type
_entity_poly.pdbx_seq_one_letter_code
_entity_poly.pdbx_strand_id
1 'polypeptide(L)'
;MTFSPDDSAPSSTLSLRAAIERGGFYPSLVHHTVTEALDGREPTHQIVHVDTHFDMEEVHRHITVLALAENVIVVAHLDDHDLEADDAATAGRTDTVARISTEVVPVSRIRSVILSEVHRQPEHFRPDRGLAEVTLNMNWTGGARFETAPVHCGDPDCMADHGDDGTVIPEDIVLRIAATAEGDTAVEEARSFVRALRRACVRHAR
;
A
#
# COMPACT_ATOMS: atom_id res chain seq x y z
N MET A 1 -31.52 -19.75 -18.17
CA MET A 1 -31.72 -18.74 -17.11
C MET A 1 -30.41 -18.01 -16.95
N THR A 2 -30.31 -16.84 -17.57
CA THR A 2 -29.14 -15.96 -17.51
C THR A 2 -29.17 -15.20 -16.18
N PHE A 3 -28.25 -15.52 -15.28
CA PHE A 3 -27.95 -14.64 -14.15
C PHE A 3 -27.24 -13.41 -14.70
N SER A 4 -27.92 -12.28 -14.72
CA SER A 4 -27.26 -10.98 -14.85
C SER A 4 -26.72 -10.65 -13.46
N PRO A 5 -25.39 -10.60 -13.24
CA PRO A 5 -24.88 -10.07 -11.99
C PRO A 5 -25.13 -8.57 -12.04
N ASP A 6 -25.92 -8.06 -11.11
CA ASP A 6 -25.92 -6.65 -10.78
C ASP A 6 -24.50 -6.32 -10.28
N ASP A 7 -23.64 -5.80 -11.17
CA ASP A 7 -22.20 -5.55 -10.94
C ASP A 7 -21.96 -4.25 -10.13
N SER A 8 -22.97 -3.84 -9.37
CA SER A 8 -22.97 -2.65 -8.54
C SER A 8 -22.57 -3.02 -7.12
N ALA A 9 -21.36 -3.54 -6.93
CA ALA A 9 -20.80 -3.52 -5.58
C ALA A 9 -20.79 -2.06 -5.11
N PRO A 10 -21.30 -1.76 -3.89
CA PRO A 10 -21.35 -0.39 -3.43
C PRO A 10 -19.93 0.20 -3.47
N SER A 11 -19.79 1.38 -4.07
CA SER A 11 -18.56 2.15 -4.05
C SER A 11 -18.16 2.45 -2.60
N SER A 12 -16.90 2.85 -2.39
CA SER A 12 -16.47 3.37 -1.10
C SER A 12 -17.46 4.40 -0.53
N THR A 13 -17.64 4.35 0.78
CA THR A 13 -18.52 5.26 1.54
C THR A 13 -18.01 6.70 1.54
N LEU A 14 -16.69 6.87 1.40
CA LEU A 14 -16.05 8.17 1.22
C LEU A 14 -15.61 8.35 -0.22
N SER A 15 -15.55 9.61 -0.67
CA SER A 15 -14.80 9.97 -1.89
C SER A 15 -13.30 9.85 -1.63
N LEU A 16 -12.51 9.72 -2.70
CA LEU A 16 -11.04 9.72 -2.60
C LEU A 16 -10.53 10.96 -1.85
N ARG A 17 -11.08 12.14 -2.18
CA ARG A 17 -10.75 13.39 -1.50
C ARG A 17 -11.00 13.34 0.00
N ALA A 18 -12.19 12.92 0.42
CA ALA A 18 -12.54 12.83 1.83
C ALA A 18 -11.64 11.82 2.57
N ALA A 19 -11.28 10.71 1.93
CA ALA A 19 -10.36 9.73 2.50
C ALA A 19 -8.93 10.30 2.68
N ILE A 20 -8.43 11.08 1.71
CA ILE A 20 -7.14 11.76 1.78
C ILE A 20 -7.15 12.86 2.86
N GLU A 21 -8.21 13.68 2.90
CA GLU A 21 -8.38 14.72 3.92
C GLU A 21 -8.42 14.13 5.33
N ARG A 22 -9.09 12.97 5.52
CA ARG A 22 -9.10 12.23 6.79
C ARG A 22 -7.70 11.76 7.21
N GLY A 23 -6.84 11.38 6.26
CA GLY A 23 -5.45 10.99 6.54
C GLY A 23 -4.58 12.17 7.01
N GLY A 24 -4.86 13.38 6.54
CA GLY A 24 -4.29 14.61 7.08
C GLY A 24 -2.77 14.78 6.91
N PHE A 25 -2.15 14.07 5.98
CA PHE A 25 -0.72 14.20 5.66
C PHE A 25 -0.56 14.75 4.24
N TYR A 26 -0.18 16.03 4.14
CA TYR A 26 -0.14 16.81 2.89
C TYR A 26 -1.33 16.59 1.94
N PRO A 27 -2.59 16.71 2.42
CA PRO A 27 -3.77 16.23 1.68
C PRO A 27 -3.94 16.89 0.30
N SER A 28 -3.61 18.18 0.16
CA SER A 28 -3.67 18.89 -1.13
C SER A 28 -2.68 18.34 -2.15
N LEU A 29 -1.44 18.05 -1.73
CA LEU A 29 -0.39 17.49 -2.58
C LEU A 29 -0.73 16.05 -2.99
N VAL A 30 -1.14 15.23 -2.03
CA VAL A 30 -1.53 13.84 -2.28
C VAL A 30 -2.73 13.80 -3.23
N HIS A 31 -3.78 14.58 -2.95
CA HIS A 31 -4.97 14.61 -3.80
C HIS A 31 -4.65 15.07 -5.22
N HIS A 32 -3.85 16.14 -5.37
CA HIS A 32 -3.43 16.62 -6.69
C HIS A 32 -2.71 15.52 -7.48
N THR A 33 -1.66 14.94 -6.89
CA THR A 33 -0.81 13.94 -7.56
C THR A 33 -1.57 12.66 -7.90
N VAL A 34 -2.43 12.17 -7.00
CA VAL A 34 -3.26 10.98 -7.26
C VAL A 34 -4.30 11.27 -8.35
N THR A 35 -4.89 12.47 -8.36
CA THR A 35 -5.85 12.87 -9.41
C THR A 35 -5.17 12.94 -10.78
N GLU A 36 -3.94 13.45 -10.86
CA GLU A 36 -3.15 13.43 -12.10
C GLU A 36 -2.86 12.00 -12.56
N ALA A 37 -2.43 11.10 -11.66
CA ALA A 37 -2.16 9.70 -11.98
C ALA A 37 -3.44 8.92 -12.40
N LEU A 38 -4.61 9.32 -11.88
CA LEU A 38 -5.89 8.78 -12.29
C LEU A 38 -6.29 9.17 -13.71
N ASP A 39 -5.76 10.27 -14.26
CA ASP A 39 -5.94 10.69 -15.66
C ASP A 39 -7.41 10.65 -16.11
N GLY A 40 -8.30 11.21 -15.29
CA GLY A 40 -9.75 11.28 -15.53
C GLY A 40 -10.56 10.03 -15.17
N ARG A 41 -9.92 8.94 -14.72
CA ARG A 41 -10.64 7.74 -14.22
C ARG A 41 -11.20 7.99 -12.82
N GLU A 42 -12.48 7.68 -12.61
CA GLU A 42 -13.12 7.82 -11.30
C GLU A 42 -12.79 6.61 -10.41
N PRO A 43 -12.19 6.81 -9.22
CA PRO A 43 -11.92 5.72 -8.30
C PRO A 43 -13.22 5.21 -7.66
N THR A 44 -13.44 3.90 -7.73
CA THR A 44 -14.61 3.25 -7.13
C THR A 44 -14.37 2.84 -5.67
N HIS A 45 -13.12 2.51 -5.36
CA HIS A 45 -12.67 2.07 -4.05
C HIS A 45 -11.27 2.61 -3.78
N GLN A 46 -10.97 2.89 -2.51
CA GLN A 46 -9.67 3.39 -2.10
C GLN A 46 -9.31 2.98 -0.68
N ILE A 47 -8.01 2.89 -0.42
CA ILE A 47 -7.42 2.81 0.91
C ILE A 47 -6.50 4.01 1.05
N VAL A 48 -6.64 4.76 2.13
CA VAL A 48 -5.69 5.80 2.53
C VAL A 48 -5.18 5.41 3.90
N HIS A 49 -3.91 5.03 3.97
CA HIS A 49 -3.27 4.58 5.19
C HIS A 49 -2.11 5.52 5.52
N VAL A 50 -2.09 6.03 6.74
CA VAL A 50 -1.00 6.86 7.25
C VAL A 50 -0.32 6.07 8.34
N ASP A 51 0.98 5.87 8.19
CA ASP A 51 1.81 5.24 9.20
C ASP A 51 2.75 6.29 9.80
N THR A 52 3.10 6.11 11.06
CA THR A 52 4.03 6.98 11.79
C THR A 52 4.99 6.09 12.55
N HIS A 53 6.21 5.99 12.04
CA HIS A 53 7.31 5.29 12.68
C HIS A 53 8.14 6.26 13.49
N PHE A 54 8.59 5.80 14.66
CA PHE A 54 9.54 6.50 15.49
C PHE A 54 10.86 5.73 15.42
N ASP A 55 11.92 6.36 14.94
CA ASP A 55 13.29 5.89 15.16
C ASP A 55 13.92 6.72 16.30
N MET A 56 15.11 6.34 16.75
CA MET A 56 15.81 6.93 17.89
C MET A 56 16.03 8.45 17.76
N GLU A 57 16.00 8.98 16.54
CA GLU A 57 16.30 10.39 16.23
C GLU A 57 15.18 11.10 15.46
N GLU A 58 14.28 10.40 14.76
CA GLU A 58 13.29 11.03 13.86
C GLU A 58 11.92 10.35 13.84
N VAL A 59 10.90 11.15 13.50
CA VAL A 59 9.53 10.68 13.26
C VAL A 59 9.32 10.58 11.75
N HIS A 60 9.23 9.36 11.22
CA HIS A 60 8.93 9.12 9.83
C HIS A 60 7.43 8.92 9.65
N ARG A 61 6.76 9.92 9.10
CA ARG A 61 5.36 9.82 8.70
C ARG A 61 5.30 9.56 7.21
N HIS A 62 4.49 8.59 6.81
CA HIS A 62 4.20 8.36 5.41
C HIS A 62 2.72 8.07 5.18
N ILE A 63 2.25 8.34 3.97
CA ILE A 63 0.89 8.05 3.52
C ILE A 63 0.94 7.19 2.28
N THR A 64 0.22 6.08 2.32
CA THR A 64 0.00 5.19 1.18
C THR A 64 -1.45 5.30 0.74
N VAL A 65 -1.67 5.59 -0.55
CA VAL A 65 -2.98 5.62 -1.19
C VAL A 65 -3.05 4.51 -2.22
N LEU A 66 -4.07 3.67 -2.12
CA LEU A 66 -4.46 2.73 -3.17
C LEU A 66 -5.81 3.17 -3.72
N ALA A 67 -5.95 3.34 -5.03
CA ALA A 67 -7.21 3.73 -5.66
C ALA A 67 -7.52 2.80 -6.85
N LEU A 68 -8.61 2.04 -6.76
CA LEU A 68 -9.10 1.16 -7.82
C LEU A 68 -10.04 1.94 -8.74
N ALA A 69 -9.60 2.16 -9.98
CA ALA A 69 -10.36 2.87 -10.99
C ALA A 69 -10.39 2.03 -12.28
N GLU A 70 -11.60 1.61 -12.68
CA GLU A 70 -11.81 0.74 -13.85
C GLU A 70 -10.97 -0.54 -13.82
N ASN A 71 -9.93 -0.61 -14.65
CA ASN A 71 -9.01 -1.74 -14.83
C ASN A 71 -7.59 -1.44 -14.35
N VAL A 72 -7.38 -0.38 -13.57
CA VAL A 72 -6.09 -0.02 -12.96
C VAL A 72 -6.21 0.23 -11.46
N ILE A 73 -5.09 0.07 -10.77
CA ILE A 73 -4.89 0.58 -9.42
C ILE A 73 -3.85 1.70 -9.50
N VAL A 74 -4.18 2.87 -8.96
CA VAL A 74 -3.18 3.89 -8.68
C VAL A 74 -2.67 3.65 -7.26
N VAL A 75 -1.35 3.47 -7.16
CA VAL A 75 -0.60 3.42 -5.92
C VAL A 75 0.09 4.76 -5.77
N ALA A 76 -0.04 5.40 -4.61
CA ALA A 76 0.78 6.55 -4.26
C ALA A 76 1.39 6.34 -2.89
N HIS A 77 2.65 6.74 -2.74
CA HIS A 77 3.34 6.76 -1.47
C HIS A 77 3.99 8.14 -1.31
N LEU A 78 3.74 8.79 -0.18
CA LEU A 78 4.41 10.04 0.18
C LEU A 78 5.05 9.90 1.54
N ASP A 79 6.32 10.29 1.62
CA ASP A 79 7.09 10.51 2.83
C ASP A 79 7.67 11.94 2.83
N ASP A 80 8.09 12.42 4.00
CA ASP A 80 8.90 13.62 4.13
C ASP A 80 10.15 13.36 4.96
N HIS A 81 11.15 14.21 4.76
CA HIS A 81 12.37 14.25 5.55
C HIS A 81 12.85 15.69 5.65
N ASP A 82 13.62 15.95 6.70
CA ASP A 82 14.26 17.23 6.93
C ASP A 82 15.51 17.34 6.04
N LEU A 83 15.64 18.44 5.30
CA LEU A 83 16.87 18.74 4.58
C LEU A 83 17.94 19.20 5.57
N GLU A 84 19.06 18.49 5.62
CA GLU A 84 20.24 18.95 6.33
C GLU A 84 20.80 20.21 5.66
N ALA A 85 21.11 21.23 6.45
CA ALA A 85 21.71 22.46 5.99
C ALA A 85 23.18 22.23 5.59
N ASP A 86 23.49 22.33 4.29
CA ASP A 86 24.84 22.14 3.75
C ASP A 86 25.83 23.27 4.07
N ASP A 87 25.36 24.43 4.57
CA ASP A 87 26.22 25.57 4.87
C ASP A 87 25.97 26.26 6.23
N ALA A 88 27.01 26.89 6.77
CA ALA A 88 26.95 27.62 8.04
C ALA A 88 26.00 28.84 8.01
N ALA A 89 25.55 29.26 6.82
CA ALA A 89 24.59 30.36 6.63
C ALA A 89 23.13 29.88 6.76
N THR A 90 22.87 28.59 6.52
CA THR A 90 21.58 27.92 6.74
C THR A 90 21.57 27.04 7.99
N ALA A 91 22.68 26.96 8.73
CA ALA A 91 22.75 26.30 10.03
C ALA A 91 21.63 26.78 10.98
N GLY A 92 20.66 25.90 11.24
CA GLY A 92 19.47 26.17 12.06
C GLY A 92 18.16 26.35 11.28
N ARG A 93 18.18 26.27 9.95
CA ARG A 93 16.98 26.13 9.11
C ARG A 93 16.84 24.68 8.66
N THR A 94 15.81 24.01 9.14
CA THR A 94 15.37 22.72 8.63
C THR A 94 14.23 22.97 7.63
N ASP A 95 14.52 22.85 6.34
CA ASP A 95 13.48 22.88 5.31
C ASP A 95 13.00 21.44 5.09
N THR A 96 11.72 21.16 5.32
CA THR A 96 11.14 19.82 5.11
C THR A 96 10.85 19.59 3.63
N VAL A 97 11.27 18.45 3.08
CA VAL A 97 10.97 18.03 1.70
C VAL A 97 10.12 16.76 1.71
N ALA A 98 8.98 16.84 1.00
CA ALA A 98 8.13 15.69 0.74
C ALA A 98 8.45 15.06 -0.62
N ARG A 99 8.58 13.73 -0.65
CA ARG A 99 8.69 12.94 -1.88
C ARG A 99 7.42 12.12 -2.05
N ILE A 100 6.73 12.30 -3.18
CA ILE A 100 5.59 11.47 -3.58
C ILE A 100 5.93 10.68 -4.84
N SER A 101 5.71 9.37 -4.78
CA SER A 101 5.80 8.47 -5.93
C SER A 101 4.42 7.94 -6.27
N THR A 102 4.08 7.88 -7.56
CA THR A 102 2.86 7.23 -8.04
C THR A 102 3.18 6.12 -9.03
N GLU A 103 2.42 5.03 -8.96
CA GLU A 103 2.47 3.93 -9.91
C GLU A 103 1.05 3.59 -10.37
N VAL A 104 0.85 3.44 -11.68
CA VAL A 104 -0.42 3.02 -12.27
C VAL A 104 -0.29 1.58 -12.73
N VAL A 105 -0.98 0.68 -12.03
CA VAL A 105 -0.85 -0.77 -12.18
C VAL A 105 -2.09 -1.34 -12.86
N PRO A 106 -1.99 -1.89 -14.09
CA PRO A 106 -3.09 -2.62 -14.68
C PRO A 106 -3.49 -3.80 -13.80
N VAL A 107 -4.79 -3.95 -13.55
CA VAL A 107 -5.35 -5.03 -12.72
C VAL A 107 -4.97 -6.42 -13.26
N SER A 108 -4.80 -6.55 -14.58
CA SER A 108 -4.32 -7.79 -15.23
C SER A 108 -2.86 -8.15 -14.91
N ARG A 109 -2.08 -7.24 -14.33
CA ARG A 109 -0.70 -7.50 -13.86
C ARG A 109 -0.63 -7.92 -12.38
N ILE A 110 -1.71 -7.75 -11.63
CA ILE A 110 -1.79 -8.21 -10.24
C ILE A 110 -1.72 -9.75 -10.25
N ARG A 111 -0.67 -10.31 -9.65
CA ARG A 111 -0.42 -11.76 -9.65
C ARG A 111 -1.11 -12.44 -8.47
N SER A 112 -1.14 -11.78 -7.32
CA SER A 112 -1.73 -12.30 -6.09
C SER A 112 -2.31 -11.17 -5.24
N VAL A 113 -3.43 -11.47 -4.57
CA VAL A 113 -4.09 -10.58 -3.60
C VAL A 113 -4.48 -11.40 -2.38
N ILE A 114 -3.70 -11.30 -1.33
CA ILE A 114 -3.90 -11.99 -0.05
C ILE A 114 -4.58 -11.02 0.92
N LEU A 115 -5.57 -11.54 1.64
CA LEU A 115 -6.27 -10.83 2.70
C LEU A 115 -6.28 -11.74 3.92
N SER A 116 -5.63 -11.30 4.99
CA SER A 116 -5.70 -11.93 6.31
C SER A 116 -6.67 -11.13 7.17
N GLU A 117 -7.63 -11.80 7.81
CA GLU A 117 -8.65 -11.17 8.65
C GLU A 117 -8.49 -11.62 10.10
N VAL A 118 -8.48 -10.68 11.06
CA VAL A 118 -8.46 -10.99 12.50
C VAL A 118 -9.86 -10.84 13.06
N HIS A 119 -10.43 -11.94 13.56
CA HIS A 119 -11.78 -11.96 14.14
C HIS A 119 -11.75 -11.86 15.67
N ARG A 120 -12.65 -11.06 16.24
CA ARG A 120 -12.84 -10.95 17.70
C ARG A 120 -13.73 -12.09 18.22
N GLN A 121 -13.31 -12.73 19.31
CA GLN A 121 -14.05 -13.80 20.01
C GLN A 121 -14.52 -14.90 19.01
N PRO A 122 -13.59 -15.61 18.34
CA PRO A 122 -13.92 -16.57 17.28
C PRO A 122 -14.81 -17.73 17.76
N GLU A 123 -14.76 -18.08 19.05
CA GLU A 123 -15.63 -19.07 19.66
C GLU A 123 -17.12 -18.65 19.70
N HIS A 124 -17.39 -17.34 19.55
CA HIS A 124 -18.71 -16.74 19.42
C HIS A 124 -18.89 -16.03 18.07
N PHE A 125 -18.43 -16.66 16.99
CA PHE A 125 -18.43 -16.08 15.65
C PHE A 125 -19.81 -15.54 15.24
N ARG A 126 -19.83 -14.29 14.76
CA ARG A 126 -20.97 -13.72 14.05
C ARG A 126 -20.52 -12.99 12.78
N PRO A 127 -21.22 -13.17 11.65
CA PRO A 127 -20.81 -12.58 10.38
C PRO A 127 -20.96 -11.05 10.30
N ASP A 128 -21.82 -10.47 11.15
CA ASP A 128 -22.08 -9.03 11.28
C ASP A 128 -21.10 -8.33 12.24
N ARG A 129 -20.30 -9.10 12.99
CA ARG A 129 -19.28 -8.54 13.87
C ARG A 129 -18.10 -8.04 13.03
N GLY A 130 -17.77 -6.76 13.19
CA GLY A 130 -16.60 -6.15 12.57
C GLY A 130 -15.28 -6.86 12.91
N LEU A 131 -14.35 -6.80 11.98
CA LEU A 131 -13.00 -7.37 12.11
C LEU A 131 -12.16 -6.50 13.07
N ALA A 132 -11.24 -7.14 13.80
CA ALA A 132 -10.27 -6.42 14.61
C ALA A 132 -9.18 -5.78 13.75
N GLU A 133 -8.78 -6.47 12.69
CA GLU A 133 -7.68 -6.08 11.82
C GLU A 133 -7.81 -6.79 10.47
N VAL A 134 -7.31 -6.14 9.42
CA VAL A 134 -7.04 -6.77 8.13
C VAL A 134 -5.61 -6.49 7.70
N THR A 135 -4.98 -7.49 7.08
CA THR A 135 -3.70 -7.30 6.37
C THR A 135 -3.90 -7.64 4.90
N LEU A 136 -3.68 -6.65 4.04
CA LEU A 136 -3.62 -6.79 2.58
C LEU A 136 -2.15 -7.02 2.18
N ASN A 137 -1.89 -8.10 1.46
CA ASN A 137 -0.68 -8.26 0.67
C ASN A 137 -1.05 -8.36 -0.81
N MET A 138 -0.48 -7.49 -1.62
CA MET A 138 -0.73 -7.41 -3.05
C MET A 138 0.59 -7.37 -3.79
N ASN A 139 0.70 -8.22 -4.81
CA ASN A 139 1.86 -8.25 -5.67
C ASN A 139 1.47 -8.10 -7.14
N TRP A 140 2.28 -7.31 -7.82
CA TRP A 140 2.33 -7.24 -9.26
C TRP A 140 3.80 -7.24 -9.60
N THR A 141 4.18 -7.80 -10.74
CA THR A 141 5.57 -7.78 -11.21
C THR A 141 5.99 -6.36 -11.63
N GLY A 142 5.90 -5.39 -10.71
CA GLY A 142 6.75 -4.21 -10.62
C GLY A 142 8.14 -4.62 -10.11
N GLY A 143 8.92 -3.68 -9.58
CA GLY A 143 10.32 -3.91 -9.20
C GLY A 143 10.54 -5.14 -8.30
N ALA A 144 11.79 -5.62 -8.30
CA ALA A 144 12.23 -6.63 -7.35
C ALA A 144 13.65 -6.30 -6.92
N ARG A 145 13.92 -6.41 -5.62
CA ARG A 145 15.28 -6.27 -5.11
C ARG A 145 15.97 -7.61 -5.27
N PHE A 146 17.13 -7.59 -5.92
CA PHE A 146 18.03 -8.72 -5.95
C PHE A 146 19.11 -8.51 -4.90
N GLU A 147 19.09 -9.32 -3.85
CA GLU A 147 20.11 -9.32 -2.81
C GLU A 147 21.07 -10.48 -3.09
N THR A 148 22.37 -10.19 -3.09
CA THR A 148 23.42 -11.19 -3.31
C THR A 148 24.42 -11.20 -2.18
N ALA A 149 24.92 -12.39 -1.86
CA ALA A 149 25.99 -12.59 -0.90
C ALA A 149 26.97 -13.65 -1.40
N PRO A 150 28.28 -13.49 -1.17
CA PRO A 150 29.28 -14.50 -1.53
C PRO A 150 29.01 -15.83 -0.83
N VAL A 151 29.18 -16.92 -1.57
CA VAL A 151 29.07 -18.27 -1.02
C VAL A 151 30.34 -18.64 -0.25
N HIS A 152 30.19 -19.09 1.00
CA HIS A 152 31.28 -19.60 1.82
C HIS A 152 31.21 -21.13 1.95
N CYS A 153 32.27 -21.84 1.60
CA CYS A 153 32.30 -23.32 1.60
C CYS A 153 32.64 -23.97 2.95
N GLY A 154 32.75 -23.18 4.02
CA GLY A 154 33.02 -23.66 5.39
C GLY A 154 34.48 -24.08 5.65
N ASP A 155 35.31 -24.16 4.61
CA ASP A 155 36.75 -24.37 4.71
C ASP A 155 37.47 -23.01 4.85
N PRO A 156 38.13 -22.72 6.00
CA PRO A 156 38.82 -21.45 6.23
C PRO A 156 40.06 -21.25 5.35
N ASP A 157 40.60 -22.32 4.76
CA ASP A 157 41.79 -22.26 3.90
C ASP A 157 41.43 -22.23 2.40
N CYS A 158 40.14 -22.27 2.06
CA CYS A 158 39.70 -22.26 0.68
C CYS A 158 39.74 -20.85 0.07
N MET A 159 40.51 -20.71 -1.01
CA MET A 159 40.66 -19.46 -1.79
C MET A 159 39.87 -19.47 -3.11
N ALA A 160 39.00 -20.46 -3.31
CA ALA A 160 38.22 -20.58 -4.54
C ALA A 160 37.04 -19.60 -4.53
N ASP A 161 36.76 -19.00 -5.69
CA ASP A 161 35.53 -18.24 -5.91
C ASP A 161 34.38 -19.23 -6.12
N HIS A 162 33.43 -19.21 -5.18
CA HIS A 162 32.25 -20.07 -5.20
C HIS A 162 31.01 -19.35 -5.75
N GLY A 163 31.18 -18.15 -6.28
CA GLY A 163 30.10 -17.29 -6.76
C GLY A 163 29.27 -16.70 -5.62
N ASP A 164 28.15 -16.08 -6.01
CA ASP A 164 27.19 -15.47 -5.12
C ASP A 164 25.91 -16.30 -5.06
N ASP A 165 25.31 -16.41 -3.87
CA ASP A 165 23.91 -16.78 -3.71
C ASP A 165 23.05 -15.52 -3.77
N GLY A 166 21.83 -15.66 -4.29
CA GLY A 166 20.97 -14.53 -4.59
C GLY A 166 19.52 -14.79 -4.23
N THR A 167 18.88 -13.84 -3.55
CA THR A 167 17.45 -13.86 -3.27
C THR A 167 16.77 -12.72 -4.02
N VAL A 168 15.69 -13.06 -4.75
CA VAL A 168 14.81 -12.07 -5.38
C VAL A 168 13.64 -11.80 -4.43
N ILE A 169 13.51 -10.55 -4.01
CA ILE A 169 12.44 -10.07 -3.15
C ILE A 169 11.50 -9.23 -4.02
N PRO A 170 10.27 -9.70 -4.31
CA PRO A 170 9.28 -8.89 -5.00
C PRO A 170 9.00 -7.61 -4.20
N GLU A 171 8.86 -6.48 -4.88
CA GLU A 171 8.31 -5.28 -4.25
C GLU A 171 6.79 -5.46 -4.13
N ASP A 172 6.37 -5.90 -2.96
CA ASP A 172 4.97 -6.11 -2.61
C ASP A 172 4.44 -4.90 -1.82
N ILE A 173 3.14 -4.63 -1.94
CA ILE A 173 2.46 -3.79 -0.96
C ILE A 173 1.91 -4.66 0.16
N VAL A 174 2.28 -4.30 1.38
CA VAL A 174 1.71 -4.83 2.60
C VAL A 174 1.07 -3.67 3.37
N LEU A 175 -0.24 -3.73 3.57
CA LEU A 175 -0.97 -2.77 4.40
C LEU A 175 -1.68 -3.52 5.52
N ARG A 176 -1.44 -3.08 6.76
CA ARG A 176 -2.11 -3.59 7.95
C ARG A 176 -2.97 -2.48 8.53
N ILE A 177 -4.26 -2.76 8.71
CA ILE A 177 -5.24 -1.79 9.17
C ILE A 177 -5.98 -2.42 10.35
N ALA A 178 -5.83 -1.82 11.52
CA ALA A 178 -6.36 -2.29 12.79
C ALA A 178 -7.46 -1.34 13.29
N ALA A 179 -8.59 -1.89 13.72
CA ALA A 179 -9.70 -1.10 14.21
C ALA A 179 -9.34 -0.26 15.45
N THR A 180 -8.34 -0.68 16.23
CA THR A 180 -7.85 0.08 17.39
C THR A 180 -7.07 1.33 17.01
N ALA A 181 -6.50 1.39 15.80
CA ALA A 181 -5.70 2.51 15.31
C ALA A 181 -6.49 3.35 14.28
N GLU A 182 -7.04 2.72 13.24
CA GLU A 182 -7.75 3.42 12.16
C GLU A 182 -9.28 3.41 12.29
N GLY A 183 -9.83 2.67 13.24
CA GLY A 183 -11.27 2.53 13.47
C GLY A 183 -11.94 1.43 12.64
N ASP A 184 -13.10 0.96 13.09
CA ASP A 184 -13.83 -0.14 12.44
C ASP A 184 -14.20 0.17 10.98
N THR A 185 -14.56 1.42 10.68
CA THR A 185 -14.88 1.85 9.29
C THR A 185 -13.69 1.67 8.35
N ALA A 186 -12.47 1.97 8.78
CA ALA A 186 -11.28 1.82 7.92
C ALA A 186 -11.00 0.33 7.60
N VAL A 187 -11.21 -0.54 8.58
CA VAL A 187 -11.09 -2.00 8.40
C VAL A 187 -12.14 -2.52 7.41
N GLU A 188 -13.37 -2.04 7.52
CA GLU A 188 -14.45 -2.39 6.58
C GLU A 188 -14.21 -1.86 5.16
N GLU A 189 -13.76 -0.62 5.03
CA GLU A 189 -13.38 0.00 3.76
C GLU A 189 -12.25 -0.78 3.08
N ALA A 190 -11.20 -1.14 3.82
CA ALA A 190 -10.09 -1.95 3.32
C ALA A 190 -10.54 -3.34 2.86
N ARG A 191 -11.39 -4.01 3.66
CA ARG A 191 -12.00 -5.28 3.27
C ARG A 191 -12.83 -5.15 1.99
N SER A 192 -13.59 -4.07 1.86
CA SER A 192 -14.40 -3.78 0.66
C SER A 192 -13.51 -3.57 -0.56
N PHE A 193 -12.45 -2.77 -0.44
CA PHE A 193 -11.45 -2.54 -1.47
C PHE A 193 -10.86 -3.86 -1.99
N VAL A 194 -10.41 -4.75 -1.09
CA VAL A 194 -9.80 -6.02 -1.49
C VAL A 194 -10.81 -6.94 -2.18
N ARG A 195 -12.08 -6.94 -1.75
CA ARG A 195 -13.15 -7.66 -2.45
C ARG A 195 -13.39 -7.10 -3.86
N ALA A 196 -13.39 -5.78 -4.03
CA ALA A 196 -13.54 -5.13 -5.33
C ALA A 196 -12.36 -5.43 -6.24
N LEU A 197 -11.15 -5.35 -5.72
CA LEU A 197 -9.92 -5.68 -6.44
C LEU A 197 -9.93 -7.13 -6.92
N ARG A 198 -10.24 -8.09 -6.04
CA ARG A 198 -10.32 -9.52 -6.45
C ARG A 198 -11.32 -9.75 -7.58
N ARG A 199 -12.49 -9.09 -7.53
CA ARG A 199 -13.46 -9.14 -8.65
C ARG A 199 -12.88 -8.56 -9.93
N ALA A 200 -12.21 -7.41 -9.85
CA ALA A 200 -11.56 -6.79 -10.99
C ALA A 200 -10.46 -7.69 -11.58
N CYS A 201 -9.62 -8.33 -10.75
CA CYS A 201 -8.60 -9.28 -11.20
C CYS A 201 -9.21 -10.43 -11.99
N VAL A 202 -10.32 -11.00 -11.53
CA VAL A 202 -11.02 -12.08 -12.25
C VAL A 202 -11.65 -11.57 -13.55
N ARG A 203 -12.28 -10.40 -13.55
CA ARG A 203 -12.90 -9.81 -14.76
C ARG A 203 -11.88 -9.46 -15.84
N HIS A 204 -10.66 -9.10 -15.45
CA HIS A 204 -9.58 -8.70 -16.35
C HIS A 204 -8.48 -9.76 -16.48
N ALA A 205 -8.71 -10.97 -15.97
CA ALA A 205 -7.84 -12.11 -16.22
C ALA A 205 -7.85 -12.38 -17.74
N ARG A 206 -6.67 -12.24 -18.36
CA ARG A 206 -6.47 -12.59 -19.77
C ARG A 206 -6.05 -14.05 -19.89
#